data_AF-A0A1H8SW08-F1
#
_entry.id   AF-A0A1H8SW08-F1
#
_cell.length_a   1.000
_cell.length_b   1.000
_cell.length_c   1.000
_cell.angle_alpha   90.00
_cell.angle_beta   90.00
_cell.angle_gamma   90.00
#
_symmetry.space_group_name_H-M   'P 1'
#
loop_
_entity.id
_entity.type
_entity.pdbx_description
1 polymer ?
#
loop_
_entity_poly.entity_id
_entity_poly.type
_entity_poly.pdbx_seq_one_letter_code
_entity_poly.pdbx_strand_id
1 'polypeptide(L)'
;MENLKSARSAHAELLTRRSKFQDKKQSCDSMTAEIHAKLANLEHAHILLERRYICDEANMQQVQASRAEIESERAKLAEAERLKTLAQDAVREIDQQILQAELATAAAQREFCAEQRNAAIAKIKDDTTLRKNLIAAMVANAGSGAPYSFQAAAFAGQFIHQLLPQISEAEVRAELDRFKSSNKLE
;
A
#
# COMPACT_ATOMS: atom_id res chain seq x y z
N MET A 1 -16.86 5.11 -7.47
CA MET A 1 -16.76 4.53 -6.10
C MET A 1 -16.34 3.06 -6.12
N GLU A 2 -16.81 2.25 -7.06
CA GLU A 2 -16.44 0.82 -7.19
C GLU A 2 -14.94 0.61 -7.41
N ASN A 3 -14.31 1.38 -8.32
CA ASN A 3 -12.86 1.33 -8.56
C ASN A 3 -12.01 1.60 -7.30
N LEU A 4 -12.39 2.60 -6.48
CA LEU A 4 -11.67 2.92 -5.24
C LEU A 4 -11.80 1.80 -4.19
N LYS A 5 -12.99 1.18 -4.08
CA LYS A 5 -13.20 0.04 -3.17
C LYS A 5 -12.38 -1.17 -3.61
N SER A 6 -12.38 -1.48 -4.91
CA SER A 6 -11.62 -2.59 -5.48
C SER A 6 -10.11 -2.40 -5.30
N ALA A 7 -9.58 -1.20 -5.55
CA ALA A 7 -8.16 -0.88 -5.36
C ALA A 7 -7.71 -1.08 -3.89
N ARG A 8 -8.52 -0.62 -2.93
CA ARG A 8 -8.25 -0.80 -1.50
C ARG A 8 -8.32 -2.25 -1.05
N SER A 9 -9.28 -3.01 -1.56
CA SER A 9 -9.39 -4.44 -1.27
C SER A 9 -8.15 -5.19 -1.76
N ALA A 10 -7.69 -4.90 -2.98
CA ALA A 10 -6.48 -5.50 -3.54
C ALA A 10 -5.25 -5.14 -2.69
N HIS A 11 -5.11 -3.89 -2.25
CA HIS A 11 -4.04 -3.48 -1.35
C HIS A 11 -4.07 -4.24 -0.01
N ALA A 12 -5.24 -4.37 0.61
CA ALA A 12 -5.39 -5.10 1.88
C ALA A 12 -5.06 -6.60 1.75
N GLU A 13 -5.42 -7.22 0.63
CA GLU A 13 -5.07 -8.60 0.32
C GLU A 13 -3.55 -8.79 0.20
N LEU A 14 -2.86 -7.86 -0.48
CA LEU A 14 -1.41 -7.87 -0.60
C LEU A 14 -0.71 -7.74 0.75
N LEU A 15 -1.19 -6.85 1.64
CA LEU A 15 -0.65 -6.73 3.01
C LEU A 15 -0.81 -8.04 3.80
N THR A 16 -1.96 -8.69 3.67
CA THR A 16 -2.22 -9.99 4.32
C THR A 16 -1.26 -11.07 3.80
N ARG A 17 -1.08 -11.13 2.48
CA ARG A 17 -0.16 -12.08 1.85
C ARG A 17 1.31 -11.79 2.19
N ARG A 18 1.69 -10.52 2.32
CA ARG A 18 3.02 -10.12 2.80
C ARG A 18 3.31 -10.64 4.20
N SER A 19 2.35 -10.53 5.12
CA SER A 19 2.51 -11.08 6.48
C SER A 19 2.84 -12.57 6.43
N LYS A 20 2.12 -13.36 5.62
CA LYS A 20 2.37 -14.80 5.48
C LYS A 20 3.78 -15.12 4.97
N PHE A 21 4.28 -14.35 4.00
CA PHE A 21 5.66 -14.53 3.51
C PHE A 21 6.70 -14.11 4.54
N GLN A 22 6.44 -13.06 5.32
CA GLN A 22 7.29 -12.62 6.40
C GLN A 22 7.38 -13.67 7.52
N ASP A 23 6.25 -14.25 7.92
CA ASP A 23 6.20 -15.33 8.90
C ASP A 23 6.98 -16.56 8.39
N LYS A 24 6.83 -16.89 7.10
CA LYS A 24 7.56 -18.00 6.50
C LYS A 24 9.07 -17.76 6.46
N LYS A 25 9.49 -16.53 6.15
CA LYS A 25 10.90 -16.13 6.19
C LYS A 25 11.49 -16.30 7.59
N GLN A 26 10.80 -15.81 8.61
CA GLN A 26 11.22 -15.97 10.01
C GLN A 26 11.31 -17.44 10.42
N SER A 27 10.34 -18.26 10.01
CA SER A 27 10.38 -19.71 10.24
C SER A 27 11.61 -20.38 9.59
N CYS A 28 11.97 -19.98 8.37
CA CYS A 28 13.17 -20.47 7.69
C CYS A 28 14.46 -19.96 8.36
N ASP A 29 14.48 -18.73 8.87
CA ASP A 29 15.61 -18.20 9.64
C ASP A 29 15.86 -19.02 10.92
N SER A 30 14.81 -19.31 11.70
CA SER A 30 14.91 -20.14 12.89
C SER A 30 15.39 -21.57 12.56
N MET A 31 14.82 -22.19 11.52
CA MET A 31 15.22 -23.53 11.08
C MET A 31 16.71 -23.57 10.67
N THR A 32 17.18 -22.57 9.93
CA THR A 32 18.58 -22.47 9.52
C THR A 32 19.50 -22.36 10.74
N ALA A 33 19.13 -21.55 11.73
CA ALA A 33 19.89 -21.38 12.97
C ALA A 33 19.94 -22.66 13.81
N GLU A 34 18.83 -23.37 13.93
CA GLU A 34 18.74 -24.66 14.64
C GLU A 34 19.63 -25.73 13.99
N ILE A 35 19.57 -25.85 12.65
CA ILE A 35 20.41 -26.81 11.91
C ILE A 35 21.89 -26.46 12.04
N HIS A 36 22.26 -25.17 11.99
CA HIS A 36 23.64 -24.74 12.22
C HIS A 36 24.14 -25.13 13.62
N ALA A 37 23.35 -24.89 14.66
CA ALA A 37 23.71 -25.28 16.03
C ALA A 37 23.88 -26.80 16.16
N LYS A 38 22.99 -27.59 15.53
CA LYS A 38 23.09 -29.05 15.50
C LYS A 38 24.34 -29.53 14.77
N LEU A 39 24.64 -28.95 13.59
CA LEU A 39 25.82 -29.27 12.81
C LEU A 39 27.10 -29.00 13.59
N ALA A 40 27.21 -27.84 14.26
CA ALA A 40 28.39 -27.52 15.07
C ALA A 40 28.62 -28.57 16.18
N ASN A 41 27.56 -29.03 16.84
CA ASN A 41 27.64 -30.08 17.86
C ASN A 41 28.03 -31.44 17.27
N LEU A 42 27.45 -31.81 16.13
CA LEU A 42 27.77 -33.08 15.44
C LEU A 42 29.21 -33.10 14.94
N GLU A 43 29.69 -31.99 14.36
CA GLU A 43 31.08 -31.85 13.89
C GLU A 43 32.06 -31.95 15.05
N HIS A 44 31.76 -31.32 16.19
CA HIS A 44 32.58 -31.48 17.39
C HIS A 44 32.60 -32.93 17.90
N ALA A 45 31.42 -33.57 17.98
CA ALA A 45 31.31 -34.96 18.41
C ALA A 45 32.03 -35.92 17.45
N HIS A 46 32.00 -35.65 16.14
CA HIS A 46 32.71 -36.42 15.13
C HIS A 46 34.23 -36.36 15.33
N ILE A 47 34.79 -35.18 15.58
CA ILE A 47 36.22 -35.03 15.87
C ILE A 47 36.62 -35.84 17.11
N LEU A 48 35.79 -35.86 18.16
CA LEU A 48 36.04 -36.68 19.35
C LEU A 48 35.97 -38.19 19.02
N LEU A 49 35.03 -38.59 18.17
CA LEU A 49 34.88 -39.98 17.74
C LEU A 49 36.06 -40.44 16.87
N GLU A 50 36.57 -39.59 15.97
CA GLU A 50 37.78 -39.87 15.19
C GLU A 50 39.00 -40.06 16.09
N ARG A 51 39.15 -39.25 17.14
CA ARG A 51 40.22 -39.45 18.14
C ARG A 51 40.09 -40.78 18.87
N ARG A 52 38.88 -41.16 19.27
CA ARG A 52 38.63 -42.48 19.90
C ARG A 52 38.91 -43.64 18.95
N TYR A 53 38.58 -43.49 17.67
CA TYR A 53 38.90 -44.48 16.64
C TYR A 53 40.42 -44.68 16.51
N ILE A 54 41.21 -43.61 16.51
CA ILE A 54 42.69 -43.69 16.49
C ILE A 54 43.24 -44.42 17.72
N CYS A 55 42.57 -44.30 18.87
CA CYS A 55 42.92 -45.01 20.11
C CYS A 55 42.31 -46.41 20.21
N ASP A 56 41.71 -46.94 19.14
CA ASP A 56 40.99 -48.23 19.10
C ASP A 56 39.80 -48.35 20.08
N GLU A 57 39.32 -47.21 20.60
CA GLU A 57 38.16 -47.12 21.51
C GLU A 57 36.83 -47.00 20.75
N ALA A 58 36.88 -46.84 19.42
CA ALA A 58 35.74 -46.81 18.52
C ALA A 58 36.06 -47.61 17.24
N ASN A 59 35.06 -47.90 16.43
CA ASN A 59 35.24 -48.61 15.17
C ASN A 59 34.89 -47.75 13.95
N MET A 60 35.34 -48.20 12.77
CA MET A 60 35.14 -47.47 11.51
C MET A 60 33.66 -47.30 11.15
N GLN A 61 32.78 -48.25 11.51
CA GLN A 61 31.35 -48.12 11.25
C GLN A 61 30.73 -46.95 12.01
N GLN A 62 31.16 -46.69 13.25
CA GLN A 62 30.70 -45.54 14.03
C GLN A 62 31.15 -44.22 13.39
N VAL A 63 32.41 -44.12 12.93
CA VAL A 63 32.93 -42.94 12.23
C VAL A 63 32.15 -42.68 10.94
N GLN A 64 31.90 -43.72 10.15
CA GLN A 64 31.12 -43.62 8.91
C GLN A 64 29.67 -43.20 9.17
N ALA A 65 29.02 -43.75 10.21
CA ALA A 65 27.67 -43.37 10.60
C ALA A 65 27.59 -41.90 11.02
N SER A 66 28.54 -41.43 11.83
CA SER A 66 28.62 -40.03 12.25
C SER A 66 28.85 -39.07 11.07
N ARG A 67 29.71 -39.47 10.12
CA ARG A 67 29.91 -38.71 8.88
C ARG A 67 28.64 -38.62 8.04
N ALA A 68 27.93 -39.73 7.87
CA ALA A 68 26.67 -39.76 7.14
C ALA A 68 25.59 -38.87 7.79
N GLU A 69 25.56 -38.80 9.13
CA GLU A 69 24.67 -37.90 9.86
C GLU A 69 24.99 -36.43 9.58
N ILE A 70 26.28 -36.04 9.61
CA ILE A 70 26.72 -34.67 9.26
C ILE A 70 26.33 -34.33 7.81
N GLU A 71 26.60 -35.23 6.86
CA GLU A 71 26.27 -35.00 5.45
C GLU A 71 24.74 -34.87 5.24
N SER A 72 23.94 -35.65 5.96
CA SER A 72 22.47 -35.53 5.97
C SER A 72 22.00 -34.17 6.49
N GLU A 73 22.55 -33.70 7.62
CA GLU A 73 22.19 -32.39 8.17
C GLU A 73 22.69 -31.23 7.29
N ARG A 74 23.85 -31.35 6.64
CA ARG A 74 24.32 -30.36 5.65
C ARG A 74 23.38 -30.26 4.44
N ALA A 75 22.85 -31.38 3.97
CA ALA A 75 21.85 -31.38 2.90
C ALA A 75 20.54 -30.66 3.34
N LYS A 76 20.09 -30.88 4.58
CA LYS A 76 18.94 -30.17 5.15
C LYS A 76 19.20 -28.66 5.27
N LEU A 77 20.41 -28.27 5.69
CA LEU A 77 20.81 -26.87 5.76
C LEU A 77 20.71 -26.19 4.39
N ALA A 78 21.28 -26.80 3.36
CA ALA A 78 21.25 -26.25 2.00
C ALA A 78 19.81 -26.03 1.49
N GLU A 79 18.90 -26.96 1.78
CA GLU A 79 17.49 -26.81 1.43
C GLU A 79 16.79 -25.71 2.26
N ALA A 80 17.09 -25.62 3.56
CA ALA A 80 16.55 -24.57 4.42
C ALA A 80 17.01 -23.16 3.97
N GLU A 81 18.28 -23.00 3.60
CA GLU A 81 18.82 -21.77 3.04
C GLU A 81 18.16 -21.41 1.70
N ARG A 82 17.94 -22.39 0.82
CA ARG A 82 17.21 -22.18 -0.44
C ARG A 82 15.80 -21.66 -0.18
N LEU A 83 15.07 -22.28 0.75
CA LEU A 83 13.72 -21.85 1.13
C LEU A 83 13.70 -20.45 1.75
N LYS A 84 14.71 -20.12 2.56
CA LYS A 84 14.90 -18.77 3.09
C LYS A 84 15.09 -17.73 1.99
N THR A 85 15.93 -18.00 0.99
CA THR A 85 16.11 -17.11 -0.17
C THR A 85 14.82 -16.94 -0.94
N LEU A 86 14.10 -18.02 -1.23
CA LEU A 86 12.79 -17.96 -1.91
C LEU A 86 11.77 -17.13 -1.12
N ALA A 87 11.70 -17.28 0.20
CA ALA A 87 10.82 -16.48 1.04
C ALA A 87 11.21 -14.99 1.01
N GLN A 88 12.51 -14.68 1.02
CA GLN A 88 13.00 -13.31 0.92
C GLN A 88 12.66 -12.66 -0.43
N ASP A 89 12.79 -13.40 -1.54
CA ASP A 89 12.44 -12.89 -2.86
C ASP A 89 10.93 -12.70 -3.02
N ALA A 90 10.12 -13.61 -2.48
CA ALA A 90 8.66 -13.45 -2.41
C ALA A 90 8.24 -12.20 -1.61
N VAL A 91 8.94 -11.88 -0.51
CA VAL A 91 8.71 -10.63 0.24
C VAL A 91 9.05 -9.40 -0.60
N ARG A 92 10.18 -9.41 -1.33
CA ARG A 92 10.55 -8.29 -2.20
C ARG A 92 9.56 -8.08 -3.34
N GLU A 93 9.10 -9.16 -3.96
CA GLU A 93 8.12 -9.11 -5.04
C GLU A 93 6.80 -8.50 -4.54
N ILE A 94 6.32 -8.94 -3.38
CA ILE A 94 5.06 -8.42 -2.85
C ILE A 94 5.18 -6.97 -2.36
N ASP A 95 6.33 -6.55 -1.86
CA ASP A 95 6.60 -5.15 -1.52
C ASP A 95 6.46 -4.24 -2.76
N GLN A 96 6.92 -4.70 -3.93
CA GLN A 96 6.74 -3.98 -5.18
C GLN A 96 5.26 -3.91 -5.60
N GLN A 97 4.52 -5.02 -5.44
CA GLN A 97 3.08 -5.05 -5.75
C GLN A 97 2.29 -4.12 -4.82
N ILE A 98 2.65 -4.05 -3.53
CA ILE A 98 2.05 -3.14 -2.56
C ILE A 98 2.25 -1.69 -2.99
N LEU A 99 3.48 -1.30 -3.34
CA LEU A 99 3.76 0.05 -3.83
C LEU A 99 2.90 0.41 -5.04
N GLN A 100 2.75 -0.51 -6.00
CA GLN A 100 1.88 -0.27 -7.16
C GLN A 100 0.40 -0.13 -6.77
N ALA A 101 -0.08 -0.93 -5.81
CA ALA A 101 -1.44 -0.85 -5.31
C ALA A 101 -1.71 0.44 -4.51
N GLU A 102 -0.73 0.96 -3.77
CA GLU A 102 -0.80 2.26 -3.11
C GLU A 102 -0.95 3.40 -4.13
N LEU A 103 -0.10 3.41 -5.17
CA LEU A 103 -0.17 4.38 -6.26
C LEU A 103 -1.52 4.30 -7.00
N ALA A 104 -2.00 3.09 -7.27
CA ALA A 104 -3.30 2.87 -7.90
C ALA A 104 -4.45 3.37 -7.02
N THR A 105 -4.39 3.15 -5.71
CA THR A 105 -5.39 3.65 -4.75
C THR A 105 -5.42 5.17 -4.73
N ALA A 106 -4.25 5.82 -4.69
CA ALA A 106 -4.15 7.28 -4.73
C ALA A 106 -4.65 7.87 -6.08
N ALA A 107 -4.40 7.18 -7.20
CA ALA A 107 -4.96 7.56 -8.49
C ALA A 107 -6.49 7.46 -8.51
N ALA A 108 -7.05 6.32 -8.09
CA ALA A 108 -8.49 6.09 -8.03
C ALA A 108 -9.21 7.08 -7.10
N GLN A 109 -8.57 7.49 -6.00
CA GLN A 109 -9.10 8.53 -5.11
C GLN A 109 -9.18 9.90 -5.79
N ARG A 110 -8.13 10.29 -6.52
CA ARG A 110 -8.12 11.55 -7.28
C ARG A 110 -9.19 11.56 -8.37
N GLU A 111 -9.32 10.47 -9.10
CA GLU A 111 -10.35 10.31 -10.14
C GLU A 111 -11.75 10.41 -9.54
N PHE A 112 -12.03 9.71 -8.44
CA PHE A 112 -13.30 9.78 -7.75
C PHE A 112 -13.65 11.22 -7.32
N CYS A 113 -12.72 11.95 -6.70
CA CYS A 113 -12.93 13.34 -6.33
C CYS A 113 -13.19 14.23 -7.56
N ALA A 114 -12.48 14.00 -8.66
CA ALA A 114 -12.68 14.73 -9.91
C ALA A 114 -14.06 14.45 -10.53
N GLU A 115 -14.53 13.21 -10.53
CA GLU A 115 -15.86 12.82 -10.98
C GLU A 115 -16.95 13.53 -10.17
N GLN A 116 -16.86 13.50 -8.83
CA GLN A 116 -17.83 14.16 -7.95
C GLN A 116 -17.86 15.68 -8.16
N ARG A 117 -16.69 16.31 -8.30
CA ARG A 117 -16.58 17.73 -8.63
C ARG A 117 -17.23 18.02 -9.98
N ASN A 118 -16.89 17.26 -11.02
CA ASN A 118 -17.41 17.48 -12.36
C ASN A 118 -18.93 17.27 -12.42
N ALA A 119 -19.47 16.30 -11.68
CA ALA A 119 -20.90 16.09 -11.55
C ALA A 119 -21.61 17.26 -10.86
N ALA A 120 -21.01 17.85 -9.81
CA ALA A 120 -21.54 19.06 -9.17
C ALA A 120 -21.51 20.26 -10.12
N ILE A 121 -20.39 20.46 -10.86
CA ILE A 121 -20.26 21.52 -11.87
C ILE A 121 -21.29 21.35 -12.99
N ALA A 122 -21.54 20.12 -13.44
CA ALA A 122 -22.54 19.86 -14.47
C ALA A 122 -23.95 20.32 -14.02
N LYS A 123 -24.34 20.02 -12.77
CA LYS A 123 -25.62 20.50 -12.22
C LYS A 123 -25.71 22.02 -12.20
N ILE A 124 -24.63 22.71 -11.82
CA ILE A 124 -24.57 24.18 -11.83
C ILE A 124 -24.67 24.73 -13.26
N LYS A 125 -23.98 24.09 -14.21
CA LYS A 125 -23.99 24.48 -15.63
C LYS A 125 -25.39 24.36 -16.24
N ASP A 126 -26.12 23.32 -15.84
CA ASP A 126 -27.45 23.03 -16.36
C ASP A 126 -28.57 23.78 -15.60
N ASP A 127 -28.22 24.56 -14.56
CA ASP A 127 -29.18 25.39 -13.83
C ASP A 127 -29.58 26.63 -14.64
N THR A 128 -30.72 26.49 -15.34
CA THR A 128 -31.29 27.54 -16.16
C THR A 128 -31.78 28.74 -15.35
N THR A 129 -32.17 28.54 -14.09
CA THR A 129 -32.65 29.62 -13.21
C THR A 129 -31.48 30.47 -12.74
N LEU A 130 -30.40 29.83 -12.27
CA LEU A 130 -29.15 30.50 -11.92
C LEU A 130 -28.64 31.30 -13.11
N ARG A 131 -28.59 30.70 -14.31
CA ARG A 131 -28.16 31.37 -15.53
C ARG A 131 -29.00 32.60 -15.85
N LYS A 132 -30.34 32.49 -15.78
CA LYS A 132 -31.26 33.60 -16.06
C LYS A 132 -31.07 34.76 -15.07
N ASN A 133 -30.95 34.46 -13.79
CA ASN A 133 -30.76 35.47 -12.74
C ASN A 133 -29.40 36.16 -12.86
N LEU A 134 -28.33 35.42 -13.16
CA LEU A 134 -27.00 35.98 -13.39
C LEU A 134 -27.00 36.95 -14.59
N ILE A 135 -27.63 36.56 -15.71
CA ILE A 135 -27.76 37.44 -16.88
C ILE A 135 -28.54 38.71 -16.52
N ALA A 136 -29.66 38.59 -15.79
CA ALA A 136 -30.45 39.76 -15.38
C ALA A 136 -29.63 40.74 -14.53
N ALA A 137 -28.84 40.23 -13.57
CA ALA A 137 -27.94 41.05 -12.75
C ALA A 137 -26.85 41.74 -13.58
N MET A 138 -26.25 41.02 -14.54
CA MET A 138 -25.24 41.60 -15.45
C MET A 138 -25.83 42.71 -16.32
N VAL A 139 -27.04 42.52 -16.84
CA VAL A 139 -27.75 43.54 -17.65
C VAL A 139 -28.04 44.78 -16.82
N ALA A 140 -28.54 44.61 -15.59
CA ALA A 140 -28.80 45.74 -14.68
C ALA A 140 -27.51 46.51 -14.34
N ASN A 141 -26.40 45.81 -14.11
CA ASN A 141 -25.11 46.44 -13.85
C ASN A 141 -24.61 47.24 -15.07
N ALA A 142 -24.69 46.67 -16.27
CA ALA A 142 -24.33 47.37 -17.51
C ALA A 142 -25.23 48.61 -17.76
N GLY A 143 -26.52 48.49 -17.49
CA GLY A 143 -27.50 49.57 -17.62
C GLY A 143 -27.29 50.73 -16.65
N SER A 144 -26.50 50.55 -15.58
CA SER A 144 -26.17 51.61 -14.62
C SER A 144 -25.09 52.60 -15.09
N GLY A 145 -24.43 52.33 -16.22
CA GLY A 145 -23.33 53.14 -16.74
C GLY A 145 -21.97 52.90 -16.06
N ALA A 146 -21.89 51.92 -15.15
CA ALA A 146 -20.64 51.48 -14.55
C ALA A 146 -19.69 50.84 -15.59
N PRO A 147 -18.36 50.89 -15.40
CA PRO A 147 -17.43 50.12 -16.22
C PRO A 147 -17.79 48.64 -16.09
N TYR A 148 -18.15 48.01 -17.21
CA TYR A 148 -18.68 46.66 -17.19
C TYR A 148 -18.03 45.79 -18.27
N SER A 149 -17.98 44.48 -17.99
CA SER A 149 -17.56 43.44 -18.93
C SER A 149 -18.70 42.45 -19.13
N PHE A 150 -18.96 42.06 -20.38
CA PHE A 150 -19.91 40.97 -20.68
C PHE A 150 -19.34 39.58 -20.33
N GLN A 151 -18.13 39.51 -19.76
CA GLN A 151 -17.55 38.25 -19.30
C GLN A 151 -18.14 37.85 -17.95
N ALA A 152 -18.93 36.77 -17.93
CA ALA A 152 -19.56 36.26 -16.72
C ALA A 152 -18.56 35.93 -15.59
N ALA A 153 -17.35 35.46 -15.93
CA ALA A 153 -16.32 35.15 -14.94
C ALA A 153 -15.82 36.41 -14.20
N ALA A 154 -15.61 37.52 -14.92
CA ALA A 154 -15.19 38.78 -14.31
C ALA A 154 -16.29 39.35 -13.41
N PHE A 155 -17.55 39.30 -13.88
CA PHE A 155 -18.71 39.73 -13.09
C PHE A 155 -18.88 38.87 -11.83
N ALA A 156 -18.87 37.55 -11.98
CA ALA A 156 -19.00 36.63 -10.85
C ALA A 156 -17.87 36.83 -9.83
N GLY A 157 -16.63 37.03 -10.28
CA GLY A 157 -15.50 37.33 -9.39
C GLY A 157 -15.66 38.64 -8.62
N GLN A 158 -16.10 39.72 -9.29
CA GLN A 158 -16.31 41.03 -8.67
C GLN A 158 -17.42 41.01 -7.62
N PHE A 159 -18.50 40.26 -7.87
CA PHE A 159 -19.68 40.23 -7.02
C PHE A 159 -19.82 38.94 -6.20
N ILE A 160 -18.78 38.12 -6.09
CA ILE A 160 -18.89 36.77 -5.51
C ILE A 160 -19.44 36.80 -4.07
N HIS A 161 -19.02 37.78 -3.27
CA HIS A 161 -19.51 37.96 -1.90
C HIS A 161 -20.97 38.42 -1.82
N GLN A 162 -21.51 39.04 -2.86
CA GLN A 162 -22.94 39.40 -2.95
C GLN A 162 -23.76 38.24 -3.52
N LEU A 163 -23.19 37.47 -4.44
CA LEU A 163 -23.82 36.32 -5.07
C LEU A 163 -23.94 35.13 -4.10
N LEU A 164 -22.91 34.91 -3.26
CA LEU A 164 -22.80 33.75 -2.37
C LEU A 164 -22.32 34.18 -0.96
N PRO A 165 -23.05 35.06 -0.26
CA PRO A 165 -22.60 35.69 0.99
C PRO A 165 -22.41 34.72 2.16
N GLN A 166 -23.04 33.54 2.10
CA GLN A 166 -23.05 32.57 3.21
C GLN A 166 -21.95 31.52 3.10
N ILE A 167 -21.32 31.35 1.92
CA ILE A 167 -20.25 30.37 1.75
C ILE A 167 -19.03 30.84 2.53
N SER A 168 -18.78 30.20 3.67
CA SER A 168 -17.64 30.47 4.54
C SER A 168 -16.60 29.35 4.45
N GLU A 169 -15.33 29.66 4.76
CA GLU A 169 -14.28 28.64 4.84
C GLU A 169 -14.64 27.53 5.84
N ALA A 170 -15.27 27.90 6.97
CA ALA A 170 -15.69 26.95 8.00
C ALA A 170 -16.74 25.95 7.48
N GLU A 171 -17.72 26.43 6.72
CA GLU A 171 -18.73 25.58 6.09
C GLU A 171 -18.11 24.63 5.08
N VAL A 172 -17.21 25.13 4.21
CA VAL A 172 -16.51 24.31 3.22
C VAL A 172 -15.63 23.25 3.89
N ARG A 173 -14.96 23.58 5.00
CA ARG A 173 -14.18 22.61 5.79
C ARG A 173 -15.07 21.53 6.41
N ALA A 174 -16.19 21.92 7.01
CA ALA A 174 -17.13 20.97 7.59
C ALA A 174 -17.71 20.02 6.53
N GLU A 175 -18.03 20.53 5.33
CA GLU A 175 -18.49 19.71 4.21
C GLU A 175 -17.37 18.84 3.62
N LEU A 176 -16.11 19.30 3.61
CA LEU A 176 -14.97 18.47 3.24
C LEU A 176 -14.81 17.28 4.19
N ASP A 177 -14.93 17.51 5.50
CA ASP A 177 -14.81 16.44 6.50
C ASP A 177 -15.95 15.44 6.35
N ARG A 178 -17.19 15.92 6.20
CA ARG A 178 -18.34 15.05 5.87
C ARG A 178 -18.12 14.26 4.59
N PHE A 179 -17.65 14.91 3.52
CA PHE A 179 -17.36 14.27 2.24
C PHE A 179 -16.32 13.17 2.40
N LYS A 180 -15.24 13.42 3.14
CA LYS A 180 -14.20 12.41 3.40
C LYS A 180 -14.77 11.23 4.16
N SER A 181 -15.45 11.45 5.28
CA SER A 181 -15.97 10.36 6.10
C SER A 181 -17.06 9.56 5.38
N SER A 182 -17.99 10.22 4.69
CA SER A 182 -19.06 9.54 3.92
C SER A 182 -18.52 8.70 2.76
N ASN A 183 -17.41 9.11 2.15
CA ASN A 183 -16.79 8.39 1.04
C ASN A 183 -15.58 7.54 1.47
N LYS A 184 -15.33 7.46 2.78
CA LYS A 184 -14.19 6.74 3.39
C LYS A 184 -12.84 7.19 2.84
N LEU A 185 -12.64 8.46 2.50
CA LEU A 185 -11.40 8.96 1.87
C LEU A 185 -10.23 9.19 2.83
N GLU A 186 -10.44 8.87 4.10
CA GLU A 186 -9.42 8.83 5.16
C GLU A 186 -8.51 7.61 5.01
#